data_AF-K3X7X8-F1
#
_entry.id   AF-K3X7X8-F1
#
_cell.length_a   1.000
_cell.length_b   1.000
_cell.length_c   1.000
_cell.angle_alpha   90.00
_cell.angle_beta   90.00
_cell.angle_gamma   90.00
#
_symmetry.space_group_name_H-M   'P 1'
#
loop_
_entity.id
_entity.type
_entity.pdbx_description
1 polymer ?
#
loop_
_entity_poly.entity_id
_entity_poly.type
_entity_poly.pdbx_seq_one_letter_code
_entity_poly.pdbx_strand_id
1 'polypeptide(L)'
;MAPSSTTMRLTSVDVVLREHDHLASCVHIAMMIEAYVDHSAKWTIAQAACKGHPHLLARLGAQQLPIYERQMDWAMRMAADKGDLQTVQWLSAYRPQMKVSTRVMDSAAFSGHLEMIQWLHANRSEGCSTHAMDSAAACGHLDIVQWLHANRREGCTTAAMDSAAAGGHLKVLQWFATNRREGCSSVAVSFALFNGHFDVVQWLEEYLADVAHTRNDDDDEDDAMDGSRASWRRSRVSSIHAYEQRSNSRRGSFSLALV
;
A
#
# COMPACT_ATOMS: atom_id res chain seq x y z
N MET A 1 26.08 -0.19 -3.55
CA MET A 1 25.02 -0.71 -2.66
C MET A 1 25.38 -2.13 -2.31
N ALA A 2 25.84 -2.38 -1.08
CA ALA A 2 26.16 -3.72 -0.62
C ALA A 2 24.84 -4.48 -0.32
N PRO A 3 24.75 -5.78 -0.62
CA PRO A 3 23.63 -6.57 -0.15
C PRO A 3 23.73 -6.64 1.38
N SER A 4 22.71 -6.12 2.06
CA SER A 4 22.53 -6.23 3.50
C SER A 4 22.65 -7.70 3.88
N SER A 5 23.78 -8.08 4.50
CA SER A 5 24.00 -9.42 5.01
C SER A 5 22.90 -9.71 6.03
N THR A 6 21.92 -10.49 5.59
CA THR A 6 20.82 -10.92 6.44
C THR A 6 21.42 -11.94 7.39
N THR A 7 21.88 -11.45 8.54
CA THR A 7 22.41 -12.29 9.60
C THR A 7 21.28 -13.18 10.07
N MET A 8 21.27 -14.44 9.62
CA MET A 8 20.36 -15.46 10.13
C MET A 8 20.59 -15.55 11.64
N ARG A 9 19.68 -14.95 12.42
CA ARG A 9 19.66 -15.13 13.86
C ARG A 9 19.07 -16.51 14.11
N LEU A 10 19.76 -17.33 14.91
CA LEU A 10 19.22 -18.59 15.40
C LEU A 10 17.92 -18.31 16.17
N THR A 11 16.79 -18.63 15.55
CA THR A 11 15.44 -18.50 16.14
C THR A 11 14.98 -19.78 16.82
N SER A 12 15.57 -20.91 16.46
CA SER A 12 15.40 -22.20 17.10
C SER A 12 16.66 -23.06 16.90
N VAL A 13 16.95 -23.92 17.88
CA VAL A 13 17.94 -24.98 17.77
C VAL A 13 17.16 -26.30 17.84
N ASP A 14 17.17 -27.07 16.76
CA ASP A 14 16.69 -28.46 16.79
C ASP A 14 17.86 -29.36 17.19
N VAL A 15 17.74 -30.00 18.35
CA VAL A 15 18.72 -30.99 18.80
C VAL A 15 18.38 -32.31 18.12
N VAL A 16 19.05 -32.59 17.00
CA VAL A 16 18.97 -33.89 16.34
C VAL A 16 19.80 -34.90 17.14
N LEU A 17 19.13 -35.74 17.90
CA LEU A 17 19.76 -36.90 18.55
C LEU A 17 20.17 -37.90 17.45
N ARG A 18 21.47 -38.05 17.22
CA ARG A 18 21.98 -39.25 16.53
C ARG A 18 21.76 -40.41 17.48
N GLU A 19 21.02 -41.42 17.04
CA GLU A 19 20.62 -42.58 17.85
C GLU A 19 21.83 -43.17 18.59
N HIS A 20 21.86 -42.94 19.90
CA HIS A 20 22.70 -43.62 20.85
C HIS A 20 21.77 -44.01 21.99
N ASP A 21 21.49 -45.30 22.15
CA ASP A 21 20.48 -45.85 23.06
C ASP A 21 20.63 -45.37 24.52
N HIS A 22 21.85 -44.97 24.93
CA HIS A 22 22.14 -44.45 26.26
C HIS A 22 21.72 -42.98 26.48
N LEU A 23 21.57 -42.18 25.41
CA LEU A 23 21.15 -40.77 25.48
C LEU A 23 19.62 -40.61 25.43
N ALA A 24 18.87 -41.62 24.99
CA ALA A 24 17.41 -41.65 25.11
C ALA A 24 16.95 -41.57 26.59
N SER A 25 17.77 -42.04 27.53
CA SER A 25 17.58 -41.91 28.98
C SER A 25 17.73 -40.47 29.51
N CYS A 26 18.29 -39.55 28.72
CA CYS A 26 18.61 -38.18 29.11
C CYS A 26 17.57 -37.16 28.61
N VAL A 27 16.29 -37.54 28.51
CA VAL A 27 15.18 -36.64 28.14
C VAL A 27 15.20 -35.35 28.97
N HIS A 28 15.51 -35.46 30.27
CA HIS A 28 15.62 -34.31 31.17
C HIS A 28 16.72 -33.31 30.79
N ILE A 29 17.84 -33.76 30.22
CA ILE A 29 18.94 -32.88 29.76
C ILE A 29 18.51 -32.15 28.50
N ALA A 30 17.87 -32.85 27.56
CA ALA A 30 17.30 -32.22 26.37
C ALA A 30 16.26 -31.15 26.76
N MET A 31 15.35 -31.47 27.69
CA MET A 31 14.38 -30.50 28.22
C MET A 31 15.04 -29.32 28.96
N MET A 32 16.12 -29.54 29.71
CA MET A 32 16.87 -28.46 30.38
C MET A 32 17.57 -27.55 29.37
N ILE A 33 18.18 -28.10 28.33
CA ILE A 33 18.82 -27.32 27.26
C ILE A 33 17.75 -26.53 26.50
N GLU A 34 16.64 -27.17 26.13
CA GLU A 34 15.50 -26.48 25.53
C GLU A 34 15.02 -25.33 26.41
N ALA A 35 14.75 -25.57 27.70
CA ALA A 35 14.29 -24.53 28.63
C ALA A 35 15.32 -23.41 28.84
N TYR A 36 16.62 -23.72 28.86
CA TYR A 36 17.67 -22.72 29.01
C TYR A 36 17.81 -21.84 27.76
N VAL A 37 17.68 -22.44 26.58
CA VAL A 37 17.72 -21.73 25.30
C VAL A 37 16.37 -21.07 24.99
N ASP A 38 15.29 -21.45 25.66
CA ASP A 38 13.94 -20.95 25.41
C ASP A 38 13.77 -19.49 25.84
N HIS A 39 14.04 -18.59 24.90
CA HIS A 39 13.76 -17.17 25.04
C HIS A 39 12.29 -16.84 24.73
N SER A 40 11.43 -17.81 24.41
CA SER A 40 10.03 -17.59 24.01
C SER A 40 9.22 -16.86 25.08
N ALA A 41 9.56 -17.01 26.36
CA ALA A 41 8.94 -16.27 27.47
C ALA A 41 9.07 -14.74 27.34
N LYS A 42 10.05 -14.24 26.56
CA LYS A 42 10.24 -12.81 26.29
C LYS A 42 9.42 -12.32 25.09
N TRP A 43 8.77 -13.24 24.37
CA TRP A 43 8.06 -12.94 23.13
C TRP A 43 6.57 -13.10 23.30
N THR A 44 5.83 -12.07 22.89
CA THR A 44 4.40 -12.20 22.61
C THR A 44 4.19 -12.77 21.21
N ILE A 45 3.04 -13.42 20.99
CA ILE A 45 2.63 -13.89 19.65
C ILE A 45 2.71 -12.76 18.62
N ALA A 46 2.23 -11.56 19.00
CA ALA A 46 2.24 -10.41 18.11
C ALA A 46 3.66 -9.95 17.74
N GLN A 47 4.61 -9.96 18.69
CA GLN A 47 6.00 -9.64 18.38
C GLN A 47 6.65 -10.68 17.48
N ALA A 48 6.39 -11.97 17.72
CA ALA A 48 6.91 -13.06 16.88
C ALA A 48 6.36 -12.98 15.46
N ALA A 49 5.06 -12.68 15.31
CA ALA A 49 4.40 -12.46 14.04
C ALA A 49 4.98 -11.25 13.31
N CYS A 50 5.14 -10.12 13.99
CA CYS A 50 5.77 -8.93 13.40
C CYS A 50 7.20 -9.16 12.93
N LYS A 51 7.89 -10.21 13.40
CA LYS A 51 9.23 -10.58 12.94
C LYS A 51 9.25 -11.71 11.91
N GLY A 52 8.11 -12.34 11.61
CA GLY A 52 8.02 -13.43 10.63
C GLY A 52 8.78 -14.68 11.09
N HIS A 53 8.59 -15.09 12.34
CA HIS A 53 9.26 -16.27 12.91
C HIS A 53 8.27 -17.44 13.06
N PRO A 54 8.08 -18.28 12.02
CA PRO A 54 7.03 -19.31 11.99
C PRO A 54 7.22 -20.39 13.07
N HIS A 55 8.46 -20.82 13.32
CA HIS A 55 8.75 -21.80 14.38
C HIS A 55 8.44 -21.26 15.78
N LEU A 56 8.75 -19.99 16.02
CA LEU A 56 8.43 -19.33 17.29
C LEU A 56 6.91 -19.16 17.45
N LEU A 57 6.21 -18.80 16.37
CA LEU A 57 4.74 -18.75 16.37
C LEU A 57 4.10 -20.10 16.69
N ALA A 58 4.54 -21.17 16.04
CA ALA A 58 4.05 -22.52 16.32
C ALA A 58 4.24 -22.91 17.79
N ARG A 59 5.42 -22.60 18.35
CA ARG A 59 5.73 -22.85 19.77
C ARG A 59 4.87 -22.01 20.72
N LEU A 60 4.76 -20.69 20.48
CA LEU A 60 3.94 -19.79 21.30
C LEU A 60 2.44 -20.13 21.22
N GLY A 61 1.98 -20.59 20.05
CA GLY A 61 0.59 -21.05 19.85
C GLY A 61 0.29 -22.36 20.58
N ALA A 62 1.26 -23.29 20.66
CA ALA A 62 1.12 -24.51 21.45
C ALA A 62 0.95 -24.22 22.95
N GLN A 63 1.53 -23.12 23.45
CA GLN A 63 1.37 -22.63 24.82
C GLN A 63 0.03 -21.88 25.05
N GLN A 64 -0.79 -21.71 24.01
CA GLN A 64 -2.09 -21.05 24.05
C GLN A 64 -2.05 -19.63 24.65
N LEU A 65 -0.94 -18.91 24.44
CA LEU A 65 -0.78 -17.56 24.97
C LEU A 65 -1.89 -16.62 24.45
N PRO A 66 -2.42 -15.73 25.31
CA PRO A 66 -3.44 -14.79 24.90
C PRO A 66 -2.88 -13.77 23.92
N ILE A 67 -3.73 -13.33 22.98
CA ILE A 67 -3.48 -12.19 22.10
C ILE A 67 -4.68 -11.25 22.17
N TYR A 68 -4.41 -9.98 22.38
CA TYR A 68 -5.45 -8.94 22.46
C TYR A 68 -5.75 -8.37 21.06
N GLU A 69 -6.95 -7.81 20.86
CA GLU A 69 -7.39 -7.27 19.56
C GLU A 69 -6.40 -6.27 18.95
N ARG A 70 -5.93 -5.31 19.73
CA ARG A 70 -4.93 -4.32 19.27
C ARG A 70 -3.61 -4.96 18.83
N GLN A 71 -3.21 -6.03 19.51
CA GLN A 71 -1.99 -6.75 19.18
C GLN A 71 -2.17 -7.61 17.92
N MET A 72 -3.36 -8.20 17.75
CA MET A 72 -3.70 -8.95 16.54
C MET A 72 -3.75 -8.05 15.31
N ASP A 73 -4.45 -6.92 15.41
CA ASP A 73 -4.54 -5.93 14.35
C ASP A 73 -3.15 -5.43 13.93
N TRP A 74 -2.33 -5.05 14.91
CA TRP A 74 -0.95 -4.64 14.66
C TRP A 74 -0.13 -5.74 13.99
N ALA A 75 -0.20 -6.98 14.50
CA ALA A 75 0.56 -8.11 13.96
C ALA A 75 0.16 -8.45 12.53
N MET A 76 -1.15 -8.53 12.25
CA MET A 76 -1.64 -8.78 10.89
C MET A 76 -1.27 -7.64 9.94
N ARG A 77 -1.36 -6.38 10.38
CA ARG A 77 -0.99 -5.23 9.54
C ARG A 77 0.50 -5.25 9.18
N MET A 78 1.37 -5.57 10.13
CA MET A 78 2.81 -5.68 9.86
C MET A 78 3.18 -6.88 9.01
N ALA A 79 2.48 -8.00 9.15
CA ALA A 79 2.67 -9.15 8.28
C ALA A 79 2.17 -8.87 6.84
N ALA A 80 1.02 -8.19 6.72
CA ALA A 80 0.45 -7.77 5.44
C ALA A 80 1.36 -6.78 4.70
N ASP A 81 1.93 -5.80 5.40
CA ASP A 81 2.89 -4.82 4.86
C ASP A 81 4.16 -5.51 4.31
N LYS A 82 4.61 -6.58 4.95
CA LYS A 82 5.77 -7.37 4.49
C LYS A 82 5.45 -8.43 3.43
N GLY A 83 4.16 -8.68 3.15
CA GLY A 83 3.73 -9.77 2.28
C GLY A 83 3.90 -11.16 2.90
N ASP A 84 4.03 -11.26 4.23
CA ASP A 84 4.18 -12.53 4.94
C ASP A 84 2.81 -13.22 5.10
N LEU A 85 2.38 -13.88 4.02
CA LEU A 85 1.11 -14.60 3.95
C LEU A 85 1.04 -15.73 4.97
N GLN A 86 2.17 -16.40 5.24
CA GLN A 86 2.22 -17.50 6.20
C GLN A 86 1.86 -17.01 7.60
N THR A 87 2.42 -15.88 8.04
CA THR A 87 2.08 -15.30 9.34
C THR A 87 0.63 -14.84 9.41
N VAL A 88 0.09 -14.23 8.35
CA VAL A 88 -1.33 -13.81 8.32
C VAL A 88 -2.28 -15.01 8.40
N GLN A 89 -2.02 -16.06 7.62
CA GLN A 89 -2.77 -17.31 7.67
C GLN A 89 -2.72 -17.94 9.06
N TRP A 90 -1.54 -17.98 9.67
CA TRP A 90 -1.35 -18.53 11.00
C TRP A 90 -2.13 -17.74 12.06
N LEU A 91 -2.03 -16.40 12.06
CA LEU A 91 -2.76 -15.54 12.99
C LEU A 91 -4.27 -15.69 12.83
N SER A 92 -4.75 -15.77 11.59
CA SER A 92 -6.16 -15.96 11.28
C SER A 92 -6.67 -17.32 11.75
N ALA A 93 -5.88 -18.39 11.60
CA ALA A 93 -6.22 -19.72 12.10
C ALA A 93 -6.19 -19.80 13.63
N TYR A 94 -5.25 -19.08 14.27
CA TYR A 94 -5.11 -19.08 15.73
C TYR A 94 -6.30 -18.42 16.44
N ARG A 95 -6.88 -17.34 15.87
CA ARG A 95 -8.08 -16.68 16.40
C ARG A 95 -9.06 -16.26 15.28
N PRO A 96 -9.86 -17.18 14.74
CA PRO A 96 -10.74 -16.91 13.59
C PRO A 96 -11.83 -15.86 13.86
N GLN A 97 -12.33 -15.82 15.10
CA GLN A 97 -13.43 -14.94 15.52
C GLN A 97 -13.01 -13.48 15.69
N MET A 98 -11.69 -13.21 15.79
CA MET A 98 -11.19 -11.88 16.09
C MET A 98 -11.15 -11.05 14.82
N LYS A 99 -11.92 -9.95 14.82
CA LYS A 99 -11.93 -8.98 13.73
C LYS A 99 -10.68 -8.10 13.77
N VAL A 100 -10.16 -7.77 12.60
CA VAL A 100 -9.09 -6.79 12.42
C VAL A 100 -9.61 -5.57 11.67
N SER A 101 -8.85 -4.48 11.64
CA SER A 101 -9.24 -3.28 10.90
C SER A 101 -9.04 -3.46 9.39
N THR A 102 -9.72 -2.62 8.61
CA THR A 102 -9.53 -2.50 7.15
C THR A 102 -8.09 -2.15 6.76
N ARG A 103 -7.31 -1.61 7.71
CA ARG A 103 -5.92 -1.19 7.51
C ARG A 103 -4.99 -2.34 7.14
N VAL A 104 -5.38 -3.59 7.42
CA VAL A 104 -4.58 -4.76 7.02
C VAL A 104 -4.53 -4.88 5.50
N MET A 105 -5.70 -4.81 4.83
CA MET A 105 -5.76 -4.82 3.37
C MET A 105 -5.20 -3.52 2.77
N ASP A 106 -5.44 -2.37 3.42
CA ASP A 106 -4.86 -1.09 2.98
C ASP A 106 -3.31 -1.14 2.99
N SER A 107 -2.70 -1.73 4.02
CA SER A 107 -1.24 -1.93 4.11
C SER A 107 -0.70 -2.91 3.07
N ALA A 108 -1.43 -3.99 2.78
CA ALA A 108 -1.06 -4.91 1.69
C ALA A 108 -1.09 -4.22 0.31
N ALA A 109 -2.09 -3.36 0.09
CA ALA A 109 -2.24 -2.58 -1.14
C ALA A 109 -1.15 -1.52 -1.30
N PHE A 110 -0.79 -0.83 -0.22
CA PHE A 110 0.36 0.08 -0.19
C PHE A 110 1.67 -0.63 -0.55
N SER A 111 1.87 -1.85 -0.07
CA SER A 111 3.15 -2.57 -0.23
C SER A 111 3.23 -3.46 -1.47
N GLY A 112 2.18 -3.51 -2.31
CA GLY A 112 2.23 -4.25 -3.57
C GLY A 112 1.93 -5.75 -3.47
N HIS A 113 1.30 -6.22 -2.39
CA HIS A 113 1.08 -7.66 -2.15
C HIS A 113 -0.28 -8.14 -2.65
N LEU A 114 -0.44 -8.33 -3.96
CA LEU A 114 -1.70 -8.75 -4.57
C LEU A 114 -2.22 -10.10 -4.03
N GLU A 115 -1.34 -11.10 -3.86
CA GLU A 115 -1.73 -12.42 -3.33
C GLU A 115 -2.32 -12.31 -1.91
N MET A 116 -1.73 -11.45 -1.08
CA MET A 116 -2.24 -11.15 0.26
C MET A 116 -3.64 -10.54 0.20
N ILE A 117 -3.88 -9.60 -0.72
CA ILE A 117 -5.19 -8.95 -0.88
C ILE A 117 -6.24 -9.96 -1.31
N GLN A 118 -5.92 -10.82 -2.28
CA GLN A 118 -6.81 -11.89 -2.73
C GLN A 118 -7.16 -12.84 -1.59
N TRP A 119 -6.16 -13.23 -0.80
CA TRP A 119 -6.37 -14.10 0.36
C TRP A 119 -7.24 -13.43 1.42
N LEU A 120 -6.94 -12.17 1.78
CA LEU A 120 -7.73 -11.41 2.75
C LEU A 120 -9.17 -11.25 2.28
N HIS A 121 -9.40 -10.98 0.99
CA HIS A 121 -10.74 -10.87 0.43
C HIS A 121 -11.53 -12.18 0.49
N ALA A 122 -10.90 -13.32 0.20
CA ALA A 122 -11.56 -14.61 0.18
C ALA A 122 -11.84 -15.17 1.58
N ASN A 123 -10.99 -14.86 2.56
CA ASN A 123 -11.02 -15.48 3.88
C ASN A 123 -11.53 -14.56 4.99
N ARG A 124 -11.63 -13.26 4.75
CA ARG A 124 -11.95 -12.25 5.76
C ARG A 124 -13.04 -11.30 5.26
N SER A 125 -13.82 -10.76 6.19
CA SER A 125 -15.04 -9.98 5.89
C SER A 125 -14.88 -8.47 6.15
N GLU A 126 -13.77 -8.08 6.77
CA GLU A 126 -13.52 -6.71 7.23
C GLU A 126 -13.32 -5.73 6.06
N GLY A 127 -12.80 -6.20 4.92
CA GLY A 127 -12.65 -5.41 3.71
C GLY A 127 -11.49 -4.43 3.73
N CYS A 128 -11.58 -3.39 2.90
CA CYS A 128 -10.61 -2.30 2.82
C CYS A 128 -11.31 -0.94 2.98
N SER A 129 -10.53 0.13 3.03
CA SER A 129 -11.05 1.49 2.86
C SER A 129 -10.65 2.04 1.49
N THR A 130 -11.08 3.26 1.17
CA THR A 130 -10.60 3.98 -0.03
C THR A 130 -9.07 4.11 -0.06
N HIS A 131 -8.41 4.06 1.11
CA HIS A 131 -6.96 4.11 1.22
C HIS A 131 -6.27 2.94 0.51
N ALA A 132 -6.91 1.78 0.35
CA ALA A 132 -6.28 0.67 -0.37
C ALA A 132 -5.99 1.05 -1.82
N MET A 133 -6.99 1.58 -2.55
CA MET A 133 -6.82 1.98 -3.94
C MET A 133 -5.97 3.25 -4.07
N ASP A 134 -6.15 4.22 -3.16
CA ASP A 134 -5.34 5.45 -3.14
C ASP A 134 -3.85 5.13 -2.90
N SER A 135 -3.54 4.22 -1.97
CA SER A 135 -2.17 3.83 -1.64
C SER A 135 -1.54 2.98 -2.75
N ALA A 136 -2.29 2.03 -3.32
CA ALA A 136 -1.82 1.24 -4.46
C ALA A 136 -1.49 2.15 -5.65
N ALA A 137 -2.30 3.18 -5.89
CA ALA A 137 -2.05 4.18 -6.92
C ALA A 137 -0.81 5.02 -6.64
N ALA A 138 -0.63 5.46 -5.38
CA ALA A 138 0.54 6.22 -4.94
C ALA A 138 1.86 5.47 -5.10
N CYS A 139 1.82 4.13 -5.04
CA CYS A 139 2.99 3.24 -5.20
C CYS A 139 3.11 2.64 -6.61
N GLY A 140 2.18 2.96 -7.52
CA GLY A 140 2.24 2.51 -8.91
C GLY A 140 1.78 1.06 -9.15
N HIS A 141 1.09 0.44 -8.19
CA HIS A 141 0.60 -0.94 -8.25
C HIS A 141 -0.68 -1.06 -9.07
N LEU A 142 -0.55 -0.94 -10.39
CA LEU A 142 -1.70 -0.97 -11.33
C LEU A 142 -2.51 -2.26 -11.24
N ASP A 143 -1.86 -3.40 -11.08
CA ASP A 143 -2.48 -4.72 -10.90
C ASP A 143 -3.42 -4.76 -9.69
N ILE A 144 -2.98 -4.17 -8.57
CA ILE A 144 -3.81 -4.04 -7.36
C ILE A 144 -4.95 -3.05 -7.58
N VAL A 145 -4.72 -1.92 -8.23
CA VAL A 145 -5.78 -0.94 -8.56
C VAL A 145 -6.87 -1.61 -9.40
N GLN A 146 -6.49 -2.34 -10.44
CA GLN A 146 -7.42 -3.09 -11.30
C GLN A 146 -8.19 -4.14 -10.52
N TRP A 147 -7.49 -4.91 -9.67
CA TRP A 147 -8.11 -5.95 -8.88
C TRP A 147 -9.10 -5.37 -7.86
N LEU A 148 -8.71 -4.31 -7.13
CA LEU A 148 -9.58 -3.62 -6.19
C LEU A 148 -10.81 -3.03 -6.90
N HIS A 149 -10.64 -2.44 -8.08
CA HIS A 149 -11.75 -1.90 -8.85
C HIS A 149 -12.75 -2.98 -9.27
N ALA A 150 -12.27 -4.14 -9.72
CA ALA A 150 -13.12 -5.23 -10.18
C ALA A 150 -13.85 -5.97 -9.05
N ASN A 151 -13.23 -6.04 -7.86
CA ASN A 151 -13.69 -6.93 -6.77
C ASN A 151 -14.23 -6.19 -5.53
N ARG A 152 -14.01 -4.89 -5.42
CA ARG A 152 -14.39 -4.06 -4.26
C ARG A 152 -15.24 -2.85 -4.67
N ARG A 153 -16.01 -2.31 -3.73
CA ARG A 153 -16.98 -1.22 -3.99
C ARG A 153 -16.62 0.09 -3.30
N GLU A 154 -15.60 0.07 -2.44
CA GLU A 154 -15.14 1.23 -1.66
C GLU A 154 -14.60 2.35 -2.55
N GLY A 155 -14.02 1.99 -3.70
CA GLY A 155 -13.50 2.95 -4.66
C GLY A 155 -12.20 3.62 -4.23
N CYS A 156 -12.00 4.85 -4.68
CA CYS A 156 -10.83 5.69 -4.43
C CYS A 156 -11.28 7.14 -4.28
N THR A 157 -10.36 7.98 -3.81
CA THR A 157 -10.55 9.43 -3.75
C THR A 157 -9.73 10.13 -4.83
N THR A 158 -9.82 11.46 -4.91
CA THR A 158 -8.94 12.27 -5.77
C THR A 158 -7.47 12.10 -5.41
N ALA A 159 -7.16 11.68 -4.17
CA ALA A 159 -5.79 11.42 -3.73
C ALA A 159 -5.11 10.30 -4.52
N ALA A 160 -5.85 9.34 -5.10
CA ALA A 160 -5.29 8.30 -5.95
C ALA A 160 -4.56 8.88 -7.17
N MET A 161 -5.23 9.75 -7.95
CA MET A 161 -4.63 10.36 -9.12
C MET A 161 -3.58 11.40 -8.74
N ASP A 162 -3.80 12.19 -7.69
CA ASP A 162 -2.82 13.19 -7.24
C ASP A 162 -1.51 12.52 -6.80
N SER A 163 -1.59 11.43 -6.05
CA SER A 163 -0.42 10.68 -5.57
C SER A 163 0.23 9.86 -6.68
N ALA A 164 -0.55 9.28 -7.60
CA ALA A 164 -0.01 8.63 -8.79
C ALA A 164 0.75 9.62 -9.67
N ALA A 165 0.26 10.86 -9.80
CA ALA A 165 0.96 11.92 -10.52
C ALA A 165 2.24 12.35 -9.79
N ALA A 166 2.18 12.48 -8.46
CA ALA A 166 3.35 12.77 -7.64
C ALA A 166 4.43 11.68 -7.75
N GLY A 167 4.05 10.40 -7.90
CA GLY A 167 4.96 9.27 -8.07
C GLY A 167 5.37 8.96 -9.52
N GLY A 168 4.89 9.73 -10.51
CA GLY A 168 5.22 9.49 -11.91
C GLY A 168 4.56 8.26 -12.52
N HIS A 169 3.46 7.77 -11.94
CA HIS A 169 2.82 6.52 -12.32
C HIS A 169 1.84 6.70 -13.49
N LEU A 170 2.37 7.05 -14.66
CA LEU A 170 1.59 7.36 -15.87
C LEU A 170 0.56 6.28 -16.25
N LYS A 171 0.95 5.00 -16.19
CA LYS A 171 0.04 3.88 -16.53
C LYS A 171 -1.18 3.81 -15.59
N VAL A 172 -0.97 4.12 -14.32
CA VAL A 172 -2.05 4.17 -13.32
C VAL A 172 -2.99 5.33 -13.62
N LEU A 173 -2.45 6.51 -13.97
CA LEU A 173 -3.24 7.67 -14.37
C LEU A 173 -4.09 7.42 -15.62
N GLN A 174 -3.49 6.84 -16.67
CA GLN A 174 -4.18 6.47 -17.91
C GLN A 174 -5.33 5.49 -17.63
N TRP A 175 -5.08 4.52 -16.75
CA TRP A 175 -6.11 3.59 -16.33
C TRP A 175 -7.23 4.29 -15.56
N PHE A 176 -6.91 5.19 -14.62
CA PHE A 176 -7.92 5.96 -13.90
C PHE A 176 -8.76 6.84 -14.81
N ALA A 177 -8.13 7.54 -15.76
CA ALA A 177 -8.82 8.39 -16.72
C ALA A 177 -9.87 7.65 -17.56
N THR A 178 -9.63 6.38 -17.85
CA THR A 178 -10.53 5.55 -18.68
C THR A 178 -11.59 4.81 -17.86
N ASN A 179 -11.34 4.52 -16.58
CA ASN A 179 -12.17 3.62 -15.78
C ASN A 179 -12.87 4.29 -14.59
N ARG A 180 -12.49 5.52 -14.21
CA ARG A 180 -12.93 6.17 -12.97
C ARG A 180 -13.30 7.64 -13.21
N ARG A 181 -14.11 8.22 -12.32
CA ARG A 181 -14.75 9.55 -12.52
C ARG A 181 -14.29 10.61 -11.53
N GLU A 182 -13.54 10.22 -10.50
CA GLU A 182 -13.06 11.08 -9.42
C GLU A 182 -12.15 12.19 -9.93
N GLY A 183 -11.28 11.87 -10.88
CA GLY A 183 -10.32 12.81 -11.46
C GLY A 183 -9.17 13.16 -10.50
N CYS A 184 -8.38 14.13 -10.91
CA CYS A 184 -7.29 14.70 -10.12
C CYS A 184 -7.63 16.13 -9.68
N SER A 185 -7.01 16.60 -8.60
CA SER A 185 -7.10 17.98 -8.18
C SER A 185 -6.10 18.87 -8.93
N SER A 186 -6.15 20.18 -8.68
CA SER A 186 -5.21 21.14 -9.28
C SER A 186 -3.75 20.93 -8.84
N VAL A 187 -3.51 20.15 -7.78
CA VAL A 187 -2.15 19.91 -7.28
C VAL A 187 -1.42 18.78 -8.02
N ALA A 188 -2.12 17.89 -8.74
CA ALA A 188 -1.50 16.76 -9.44
C ALA A 188 -0.37 17.19 -10.38
N VAL A 189 -0.61 18.21 -11.23
CA VAL A 189 0.40 18.76 -12.15
C VAL A 189 1.56 19.38 -11.36
N SER A 190 1.26 20.10 -10.27
CA SER A 190 2.29 20.74 -9.44
C SER A 190 3.19 19.70 -8.76
N PHE A 191 2.64 18.59 -8.27
CA PHE A 191 3.41 17.51 -7.67
C PHE A 191 4.23 16.74 -8.71
N ALA A 192 3.65 16.43 -9.87
CA ALA A 192 4.39 15.80 -10.96
C ALA A 192 5.58 16.67 -11.41
N LEU A 193 5.37 17.99 -11.54
CA LEU A 193 6.43 18.96 -11.85
C LEU A 193 7.52 19.00 -10.76
N PHE A 194 7.14 19.09 -9.50
CA PHE A 194 8.09 19.19 -8.38
C PHE A 194 8.98 17.94 -8.27
N ASN A 195 8.43 16.75 -8.57
CA ASN A 195 9.16 15.49 -8.57
C ASN A 195 9.84 15.16 -9.91
N GLY A 196 9.71 16.03 -10.92
CA GLY A 196 10.39 15.89 -12.21
C GLY A 196 9.75 14.87 -13.19
N HIS A 197 8.48 14.54 -13.00
CA HIS A 197 7.73 13.61 -13.85
C HIS A 197 7.11 14.34 -15.04
N PHE A 198 7.96 14.76 -15.99
CA PHE A 198 7.55 15.53 -17.16
C PHE A 198 6.60 14.78 -18.11
N ASP A 199 6.74 13.46 -18.20
CA ASP A 199 5.87 12.57 -18.96
C ASP A 199 4.42 12.60 -18.45
N VAL A 200 4.26 12.59 -17.13
CA VAL A 200 2.96 12.75 -16.47
C VAL A 200 2.39 14.14 -16.70
N VAL A 201 3.21 15.19 -16.64
CA VAL A 201 2.75 16.57 -16.88
C VAL A 201 2.25 16.73 -18.30
N GLN A 202 3.03 16.28 -19.29
CA GLN A 202 2.64 16.33 -20.69
C GLN A 202 1.33 15.59 -20.91
N TRP A 203 1.21 14.36 -20.38
CA TRP A 203 0.00 13.58 -20.52
C TRP A 203 -1.20 14.22 -19.82
N LEU A 204 -1.03 14.79 -18.62
CA LEU A 204 -2.11 15.50 -17.93
C LEU A 204 -2.55 16.76 -18.69
N GLU A 205 -1.62 17.47 -19.34
CA GLU A 205 -1.95 18.63 -20.17
C GLU A 205 -2.77 18.22 -21.40
N GLU A 206 -2.32 17.19 -22.12
CA GLU A 206 -3.03 16.60 -23.27
C GLU A 206 -4.43 16.09 -22.87
N TYR A 207 -4.50 15.27 -21.83
CA TYR A 207 -5.77 14.71 -21.33
C TYR A 207 -6.76 15.81 -20.92
N LEU A 208 -6.28 16.88 -20.29
CA LEU A 208 -7.14 17.99 -19.89
C LEU A 208 -7.54 18.92 -21.05
N ALA A 209 -6.76 18.98 -22.13
CA ALA A 209 -7.13 19.69 -23.34
C ALA A 209 -8.25 18.97 -24.10
N ASP A 210 -8.16 17.64 -24.21
CA ASP A 210 -9.19 16.82 -24.85
C ASP A 210 -10.54 16.93 -24.13
N VAL A 211 -10.53 16.82 -22.79
CA VAL A 211 -11.75 16.94 -21.97
C VAL A 211 -12.38 18.34 -22.03
N ALA A 212 -11.60 19.37 -22.35
CA ALA A 212 -12.12 20.73 -22.54
C ALA A 212 -12.80 20.90 -23.91
N HIS A 213 -12.29 20.26 -24.97
CA HIS A 213 -12.89 20.30 -26.30
C HIS A 213 -14.24 19.55 -26.33
N THR A 214 -14.34 18.39 -25.69
CA THR A 214 -15.60 17.60 -25.63
C THR A 214 -16.75 18.29 -24.87
N ARG A 215 -16.56 19.47 -24.27
CA ARG A 215 -17.65 20.22 -23.59
C ARG A 215 -18.21 21.37 -24.42
N ASN A 216 -17.49 21.82 -25.45
CA ASN A 216 -17.98 22.93 -26.28
C ASN A 216 -18.91 22.45 -27.41
N ASP A 217 -18.99 21.13 -27.62
CA ASP A 217 -19.79 20.52 -28.69
C ASP A 217 -21.14 19.93 -28.20
N ASP A 218 -21.38 19.86 -26.88
CA ASP A 218 -22.55 19.18 -26.25
C ASP A 218 -23.43 20.12 -25.39
N ASP A 219 -23.39 21.45 -25.60
CA ASP A 219 -24.32 22.38 -24.92
C ASP A 219 -25.73 22.32 -25.57
N ASP A 220 -26.45 21.23 -25.32
CA ASP A 220 -27.92 21.14 -25.34
C ASP A 220 -28.34 19.77 -24.77
N GLU A 221 -28.43 19.66 -23.43
CA GLU A 221 -29.54 19.04 -22.69
C GLU A 221 -29.19 18.76 -21.22
N ASP A 222 -30.21 18.95 -20.38
CA ASP A 222 -30.22 18.90 -18.92
C ASP A 222 -29.46 17.73 -18.29
N ASP A 223 -28.55 18.02 -17.35
CA ASP A 223 -28.28 17.09 -16.25
C ASP A 223 -27.76 17.83 -15.02
N ALA A 224 -28.70 18.17 -14.14
CA ALA A 224 -28.46 18.60 -12.78
C ALA A 224 -27.92 17.43 -11.93
N MET A 225 -26.65 17.05 -12.03
CA MET A 225 -25.98 16.25 -11.00
C MET A 225 -24.46 16.50 -10.85
N ASP A 226 -24.12 16.81 -9.59
CA ASP A 226 -22.81 16.75 -8.93
C ASP A 226 -21.83 17.93 -9.10
N GLY A 227 -21.87 18.83 -8.11
CA GLY A 227 -20.92 19.94 -7.92
C GLY A 227 -19.47 19.51 -7.69
N SER A 228 -19.19 18.22 -7.43
CA SER A 228 -17.83 17.69 -7.32
C SER A 228 -17.13 17.58 -8.67
N ARG A 229 -17.89 17.36 -9.77
CA ARG A 229 -17.35 17.43 -11.15
C ARG A 229 -16.79 18.81 -11.49
N ALA A 230 -17.23 19.87 -10.80
CA ALA A 230 -16.98 21.26 -11.18
C ALA A 230 -15.89 21.98 -10.37
N SER A 231 -15.39 21.37 -9.28
CA SER A 231 -14.48 22.05 -8.33
C SER A 231 -13.04 22.13 -8.86
N TRP A 232 -12.46 21.01 -9.29
CA TRP A 232 -11.14 21.01 -9.94
C TRP A 232 -11.15 21.66 -11.33
N ARG A 233 -12.33 21.71 -11.97
CA ARG A 233 -12.55 22.35 -13.29
C ARG A 233 -12.56 23.88 -13.23
N ARG A 234 -12.93 24.49 -12.09
CA ARG A 234 -13.02 25.96 -11.93
C ARG A 234 -11.73 26.63 -11.44
N SER A 235 -10.89 25.93 -10.66
CA SER A 235 -9.63 26.51 -10.15
C SER A 235 -8.58 26.81 -11.24
N ARG A 236 -8.74 26.30 -12.47
CA ARG A 236 -7.70 26.29 -13.51
C ARG A 236 -7.51 27.62 -14.25
N VAL A 237 -8.57 28.43 -14.43
CA VAL A 237 -8.48 29.71 -15.17
C VAL A 237 -7.52 30.68 -14.48
N SER A 238 -7.40 30.61 -13.14
CA SER A 238 -6.56 31.51 -12.36
C SER A 238 -5.07 31.11 -12.33
N SER A 239 -4.75 29.81 -12.38
CA SER A 239 -3.37 29.32 -12.23
C SER A 239 -2.58 29.33 -13.54
N ILE A 240 -3.24 29.10 -14.68
CA ILE A 240 -2.61 29.17 -16.02
C ILE A 240 -2.16 30.61 -16.32
N HIS A 241 -3.02 31.60 -16.07
CA HIS A 241 -2.65 33.01 -16.21
C HIS A 241 -1.48 33.42 -15.30
N ALA A 242 -1.41 32.88 -14.08
CA ALA A 242 -0.33 33.18 -13.14
C ALA A 242 1.02 32.58 -13.58
N TYR A 243 1.02 31.40 -14.20
CA TYR A 243 2.24 30.76 -14.70
C TYR A 243 2.72 31.39 -16.01
N GLU A 244 1.81 31.69 -16.95
CA GLU A 244 2.13 32.38 -18.20
C GLU A 244 2.69 33.78 -17.97
N GLN A 245 2.11 34.57 -17.05
CA GLN A 245 2.64 35.88 -16.68
C GLN A 245 4.06 35.80 -16.09
N ARG A 246 4.35 34.76 -15.31
CA ARG A 246 5.67 34.56 -14.69
C ARG A 246 6.72 34.06 -15.68
N SER A 247 6.31 33.27 -16.68
CA SER A 247 7.17 32.81 -17.78
C SER A 247 7.47 33.94 -18.78
N ASN A 248 6.50 34.79 -19.10
CA ASN A 248 6.68 35.95 -19.98
C ASN A 248 7.50 37.06 -19.32
N SER A 249 7.35 37.28 -18.01
CA SER A 249 8.21 38.22 -17.27
C SER A 249 9.68 37.79 -17.23
N ARG A 250 9.96 36.47 -17.25
CA ARG A 250 11.34 35.94 -17.33
C ARG A 250 11.91 35.98 -18.76
N ARG A 251 11.07 35.87 -19.79
CA ARG A 251 11.49 35.99 -21.20
C ARG A 251 11.69 37.44 -21.64
N GLY A 252 10.98 38.40 -21.05
CA GLY A 252 11.12 39.83 -21.34
C GLY A 252 12.39 40.50 -20.81
N SER A 253 13.06 39.88 -19.82
CA SER A 253 14.25 40.48 -19.17
C SER A 253 15.60 40.10 -19.78
N PHE A 254 15.62 39.33 -20.88
CA PHE A 254 16.86 38.86 -21.53
C PHE A 254 17.11 39.43 -22.94
N SER A 255 16.37 40.45 -23.37
CA SER A 255 16.53 41.04 -24.70
C SER A 255 16.85 42.54 -24.62
N LEU A 256 18.02 42.92 -24.10
CA LEU A 256 18.73 44.18 -24.41
C LEU A 256 20.08 44.23 -23.67
N ALA A 257 21.14 43.70 -24.28
CA ALA A 257 22.54 44.12 -24.08
C ALA A 257 23.46 43.33 -25.03
N LEU A 258 23.46 43.68 -26.31
CA LEU A 258 24.56 43.37 -27.24
C LEU A 258 24.49 44.34 -28.42
N VAL A 259 25.08 45.51 -28.21
CA VAL A 259 25.73 46.34 -29.22
C VAL A 259 27.03 46.83 -28.60
#